data_AF-A0AA41DP39-F1
#
_entry.id   AF-A0AA41DP39-F1
#
_cell.length_a   1.000
_cell.length_b   1.000
_cell.length_c   1.000
_cell.angle_alpha   90.00
_cell.angle_beta   90.00
_cell.angle_gamma   90.00
#
_symmetry.space_group_name_H-M   'P 1'
#
loop_
_entity.id
_entity.type
_entity.pdbx_description
1 polymer ?
#
loop_
_entity_poly.entity_id
_entity_poly.type
_entity_poly.pdbx_seq_one_letter_code
_entity_poly.pdbx_strand_id
1 'polypeptide(L)'
;MSTFSTHCFRDFKRFIGELTANAAGTYIAACFTGDNLPPASDPWGDLAKNYEIKVDGIKTEQVLKSSSRLNMVSIYSGFDLYLAAFRKQYTVLSEKNWIKEDKDSPFEEIRRNLLRDKIRKAHDVADEMIDVIEYYRLFRNSVAHPSDKNKKNAEQVFIDSELSRESVRNYYCIQSAPNSPNDINFHDVKLFSRILLDLLPKFDEIVDPGDDRLLQLLPSNSWLLLNDERKKNARIGFLVNTYGLDRNRASEIIGSLA
;
A
#
# COMPACT_ATOMS: atom_id res chain seq x y z
N MET A 1 -10.00 -19.46 -6.01
CA MET A 1 -9.34 -18.50 -5.10
C MET A 1 -10.44 -17.81 -4.33
N SER A 2 -10.30 -17.67 -3.00
CA SER A 2 -11.25 -16.89 -2.19
C SER A 2 -11.29 -15.45 -2.71
N THR A 3 -12.49 -14.95 -2.99
CA THR A 3 -12.75 -13.57 -3.44
C THR A 3 -12.88 -12.59 -2.27
N PHE A 4 -12.58 -13.03 -1.05
CA PHE A 4 -12.64 -12.17 0.12
C PHE A 4 -11.63 -11.03 0.02
N SER A 5 -12.10 -9.83 0.34
CA SER A 5 -11.25 -8.67 0.47
C SER A 5 -11.77 -7.74 1.56
N THR A 6 -10.88 -7.14 2.32
CA THR A 6 -11.23 -6.12 3.30
C THR A 6 -11.58 -4.81 2.61
N HIS A 7 -12.49 -4.04 3.19
CA HIS A 7 -12.80 -2.69 2.68
C HIS A 7 -11.56 -1.79 2.69
N CYS A 8 -10.71 -1.93 3.72
CA CYS A 8 -9.49 -1.13 3.81
C CYS A 8 -8.48 -1.47 2.72
N PHE A 9 -8.34 -2.74 2.32
CA PHE A 9 -7.50 -3.10 1.18
C PHE A 9 -8.04 -2.51 -0.13
N ARG A 10 -9.35 -2.58 -0.37
CA ARG A 10 -9.94 -1.99 -1.59
C ARG A 10 -9.74 -0.47 -1.66
N ASP A 11 -9.95 0.23 -0.54
CA ASP A 11 -9.69 1.67 -0.46
C ASP A 11 -8.22 2.00 -0.72
N PHE A 12 -7.32 1.25 -0.07
CA PHE A 12 -5.87 1.41 -0.23
C PHE A 12 -5.44 1.13 -1.68
N LYS A 13 -5.98 0.09 -2.31
CA LYS A 13 -5.73 -0.24 -3.71
C LYS A 13 -6.14 0.90 -4.65
N ARG A 14 -7.32 1.51 -4.41
CA ARG A 14 -7.75 2.69 -5.18
C ARG A 14 -6.79 3.86 -4.98
N PHE A 15 -6.45 4.16 -3.72
CA PHE A 15 -5.49 5.22 -3.37
C PHE A 15 -4.15 5.04 -4.06
N ILE A 16 -3.58 3.83 -4.03
CA ILE A 16 -2.30 3.52 -4.70
C ILE A 16 -2.43 3.66 -6.22
N GLY A 17 -3.54 3.22 -6.81
CA GLY A 17 -3.79 3.39 -8.24
C GLY A 17 -3.77 4.86 -8.66
N GLU A 18 -4.51 5.71 -7.95
CA GLU A 18 -4.55 7.16 -8.20
C GLU A 18 -3.18 7.82 -7.98
N LEU A 19 -2.52 7.51 -6.87
CA LEU A 19 -1.20 8.06 -6.53
C LEU A 19 -0.14 7.68 -7.56
N THR A 20 -0.08 6.41 -7.96
CA THR A 20 0.93 5.94 -8.93
C THR A 20 0.69 6.51 -10.33
N ALA A 21 -0.57 6.68 -10.74
CA ALA A 21 -0.91 7.35 -11.99
C ALA A 21 -0.44 8.81 -11.99
N ASN A 22 -0.72 9.55 -10.89
CA ASN A 22 -0.27 10.93 -10.73
C ASN A 22 1.26 11.04 -10.67
N ALA A 23 1.93 10.13 -9.95
CA ALA A 23 3.37 10.08 -9.87
C ALA A 23 4.02 9.83 -11.24
N ALA A 24 3.45 8.91 -12.03
CA ALA A 24 3.90 8.63 -13.39
C ALA A 24 3.74 9.84 -14.31
N GLY A 25 2.56 10.47 -14.30
CA GLY A 25 2.28 11.67 -15.09
C GLY A 25 3.23 12.82 -14.73
N THR A 26 3.45 13.05 -13.43
CA THR A 26 4.39 14.08 -12.94
C THR A 26 5.82 13.78 -13.38
N TYR A 27 6.26 12.52 -13.28
CA TYR A 27 7.61 12.12 -13.67
C TYR A 27 7.84 12.31 -15.18
N ILE A 28 6.90 11.83 -16.01
CA ILE A 28 6.96 11.98 -17.47
C ILE A 28 6.94 13.45 -17.86
N ALA A 29 6.06 14.25 -17.26
CA ALA A 29 5.97 15.68 -17.54
C ALA A 29 7.27 16.41 -17.16
N ALA A 30 7.89 16.08 -16.03
CA ALA A 30 9.15 16.66 -15.61
C ALA A 30 10.31 16.27 -16.54
N CYS A 31 10.39 15.00 -16.98
CA CYS A 31 11.36 14.56 -17.98
C CYS A 31 11.15 15.31 -19.31
N PHE A 32 9.94 15.26 -19.87
CA PHE A 32 9.61 15.94 -21.12
C PHE A 32 9.93 17.43 -21.06
N THR A 33 9.52 18.11 -19.99
CA THR A 33 9.81 19.53 -19.81
C THR A 33 11.31 19.76 -19.74
N GLY A 34 12.02 18.99 -18.92
CA GLY A 34 13.47 19.07 -18.79
C GLY A 34 14.23 18.91 -20.11
N ASP A 35 13.82 17.96 -20.95
CA ASP A 35 14.44 17.68 -22.25
C ASP A 35 14.17 18.77 -23.29
N ASN A 36 13.09 19.55 -23.12
CA ASN A 36 12.67 20.60 -24.05
C ASN A 36 12.97 22.02 -23.54
N LEU A 37 13.55 22.16 -22.34
CA LEU A 37 13.92 23.45 -21.80
C LEU A 37 15.20 23.98 -22.48
N PRO A 38 15.26 25.28 -22.81
CA PRO A 38 16.46 25.87 -23.37
C PRO A 38 17.61 25.81 -22.36
N PRO A 39 18.87 25.69 -22.81
CA PRO A 39 20.03 25.75 -21.93
C PRO A 39 20.11 27.14 -21.29
N ALA A 40 19.75 27.22 -20.00
CA ALA A 40 19.76 28.43 -19.19
C ALA A 40 20.31 28.10 -17.79
N SER A 41 20.69 29.13 -17.02
CA SER A 41 21.11 28.95 -15.63
C SER A 41 19.96 28.49 -14.72
N ASP A 42 18.73 28.87 -15.05
CA ASP A 42 17.52 28.54 -14.30
C ASP A 42 16.31 28.34 -15.23
N PRO A 43 16.31 27.24 -16.01
CA PRO A 43 15.32 27.07 -17.07
C PRO A 43 13.90 26.86 -16.52
N TRP A 44 13.76 26.28 -15.33
CA TRP A 44 12.46 26.14 -14.65
C TRP A 44 11.95 27.48 -14.14
N GLY A 45 12.81 28.33 -13.54
CA GLY A 45 12.44 29.68 -13.15
C GLY A 45 12.00 30.54 -14.33
N ASP A 46 12.67 30.41 -15.48
CA ASP A 46 12.28 31.11 -16.71
C ASP A 46 10.94 30.63 -17.26
N LEU A 47 10.69 29.32 -17.28
CA LEU A 47 9.38 28.78 -17.68
C LEU A 47 8.27 29.24 -16.73
N ALA A 48 8.53 29.25 -15.42
CA ALA A 48 7.55 29.61 -14.41
C ALA A 48 7.06 31.07 -14.51
N LYS A 49 7.91 31.98 -15.00
CA LYS A 49 7.53 33.38 -15.27
C LYS A 49 6.37 33.48 -16.27
N ASN A 50 6.30 32.59 -17.26
CA ASN A 50 5.21 32.56 -18.24
C ASN A 50 3.85 32.22 -17.61
N TYR A 51 3.86 31.65 -16.40
CA TYR A 51 2.68 31.28 -15.63
C TYR A 51 2.51 32.14 -14.37
N GLU A 52 3.25 33.25 -14.26
CA GLU A 52 3.21 34.14 -13.09
C GLU A 52 3.59 33.46 -11.76
N ILE A 53 4.39 32.38 -11.84
CA ILE A 53 4.89 31.64 -10.67
C ILE A 53 6.31 32.11 -10.34
N LYS A 54 6.54 32.49 -9.08
CA LYS A 54 7.87 32.88 -8.59
C LYS A 54 8.61 31.68 -8.01
N VAL A 55 9.65 31.25 -8.71
CA VAL A 55 10.53 30.13 -8.32
C VAL A 55 11.89 30.31 -8.97
N ASP A 56 12.95 29.91 -8.27
CA ASP A 56 14.33 30.04 -8.70
C ASP A 56 15.22 28.83 -8.36
N GLY A 57 16.26 28.63 -9.15
CA GLY A 57 17.33 27.66 -8.90
C GLY A 57 16.92 26.19 -9.01
N ILE A 58 15.80 25.89 -9.68
CA ILE A 58 15.27 24.52 -9.79
C ILE A 58 15.85 23.82 -11.01
N LYS A 59 16.44 22.64 -10.78
CA LYS A 59 16.86 21.72 -11.84
C LYS A 59 15.88 20.57 -11.99
N THR A 60 15.73 20.06 -13.22
CA THR A 60 14.87 18.90 -13.52
C THR A 60 15.16 17.71 -12.60
N GLU A 61 16.44 17.39 -12.38
CA GLU A 61 16.86 16.30 -11.47
C GLU A 61 16.33 16.50 -10.05
N GLN A 62 16.34 17.74 -9.54
CA GLN A 62 15.81 18.05 -8.21
C GLN A 62 14.29 17.88 -8.15
N VAL A 63 13.57 18.26 -9.21
CA VAL A 63 12.11 18.04 -9.32
C VAL A 63 11.80 16.55 -9.29
N LEU A 64 12.50 15.75 -10.12
CA LEU A 64 12.32 14.30 -10.18
C LEU A 64 12.60 13.64 -8.82
N LYS A 65 13.74 13.96 -8.21
CA LYS A 65 14.14 13.44 -6.90
C LYS A 65 13.14 13.82 -5.81
N SER A 66 12.70 15.08 -5.77
CA SER A 66 11.75 15.56 -4.77
C SER A 66 10.38 14.91 -4.96
N SER A 67 9.91 14.78 -6.20
CA SER A 67 8.68 14.08 -6.54
C SER A 67 8.72 12.62 -6.07
N SER A 68 9.79 11.88 -6.37
CA SER A 68 9.92 10.49 -5.91
C SER A 68 9.92 10.38 -4.38
N ARG A 69 10.66 11.25 -3.69
CA ARG A 69 10.67 11.31 -2.21
C ARG A 69 9.28 11.56 -1.62
N LEU A 70 8.55 12.53 -2.14
CA LEU A 70 7.19 12.86 -1.68
C LEU A 70 6.20 11.73 -1.96
N ASN A 71 6.33 11.06 -3.11
CA ASN A 71 5.50 9.91 -3.43
C ASN A 71 5.78 8.72 -2.51
N MET A 72 7.05 8.45 -2.17
CA MET A 72 7.40 7.41 -1.19
C MET A 72 6.81 7.70 0.20
N VAL A 73 6.86 8.95 0.65
CA VAL A 73 6.19 9.40 1.89
C VAL A 73 4.68 9.14 1.79
N SER A 74 4.07 9.52 0.68
CA SER A 74 2.62 9.41 0.47
C SER A 74 2.14 7.95 0.42
N ILE A 75 2.88 7.06 -0.26
CA ILE A 75 2.58 5.61 -0.28
C ILE A 75 2.60 5.08 1.15
N TYR A 76 3.65 5.39 1.90
CA TYR A 76 3.78 4.89 3.28
C TYR A 76 2.69 5.46 4.20
N SER A 77 2.33 6.74 4.05
CA SER A 77 1.22 7.32 4.80
C SER A 77 -0.13 6.66 4.49
N GLY A 78 -0.39 6.31 3.23
CA GLY A 78 -1.54 5.51 2.87
C GLY A 78 -1.48 4.11 3.49
N PHE A 79 -0.30 3.51 3.56
CA PHE A 79 -0.09 2.21 4.19
C PHE A 79 -0.31 2.26 5.71
N ASP A 80 0.10 3.33 6.40
CA ASP A 80 -0.18 3.55 7.83
C ASP A 80 -1.69 3.59 8.10
N LEU A 81 -2.45 4.28 7.23
CA LEU A 81 -3.92 4.33 7.32
C LEU A 81 -4.55 2.97 7.05
N TYR A 82 -4.05 2.24 6.05
CA TYR A 82 -4.46 0.87 5.78
C TYR A 82 -4.26 -0.01 7.02
N LEU A 83 -3.08 0.01 7.63
CA LEU A 83 -2.78 -0.81 8.80
C LEU A 83 -3.71 -0.46 9.98
N ALA A 84 -3.94 0.82 10.23
CA ALA A 84 -4.86 1.25 11.27
C ALA A 84 -6.29 0.74 11.05
N ALA A 85 -6.78 0.77 9.81
CA ALA A 85 -8.10 0.24 9.45
C ALA A 85 -8.14 -1.31 9.47
N PHE A 86 -7.08 -1.95 8.98
CA PHE A 86 -6.94 -3.41 8.96
C PHE A 86 -6.98 -4.00 10.37
N ARG A 87 -6.29 -3.39 11.34
CA ARG A 87 -6.34 -3.79 12.76
C ARG A 87 -7.77 -3.82 13.30
N LYS A 88 -8.56 -2.79 12.99
CA LYS A 88 -9.98 -2.71 13.42
C LYS A 88 -10.81 -3.81 12.76
N GLN A 89 -10.62 -4.04 11.46
CA GLN A 89 -11.36 -5.08 10.74
C GLN A 89 -10.98 -6.47 11.22
N TYR A 90 -9.69 -6.74 11.45
CA TYR A 90 -9.20 -7.99 12.00
C TYR A 90 -9.92 -8.37 13.30
N THR A 91 -10.07 -7.43 14.23
CA THR A 91 -10.75 -7.71 15.51
C THR A 91 -12.22 -8.06 15.34
N VAL A 92 -12.92 -7.42 14.39
CA VAL A 92 -14.31 -7.76 14.07
C VAL A 92 -14.42 -9.13 13.42
N LEU A 93 -13.54 -9.42 12.46
CA LEU A 93 -13.56 -10.65 11.66
C LEU A 93 -13.15 -11.88 12.48
N SER A 94 -12.08 -11.78 13.26
CA SER A 94 -11.45 -12.91 13.97
C SER A 94 -11.92 -13.11 15.41
N GLU A 95 -12.69 -12.15 15.96
CA GLU A 95 -13.03 -12.08 17.40
C GLU A 95 -11.82 -12.04 18.35
N LYS A 96 -10.65 -11.67 17.83
CA LYS A 96 -9.42 -11.56 18.61
C LYS A 96 -8.97 -10.12 18.69
N ASN A 97 -8.48 -9.73 19.85
CA ASN A 97 -7.82 -8.44 20.00
C ASN A 97 -6.51 -8.43 19.21
N TRP A 98 -6.23 -7.31 18.57
CA TRP A 98 -4.93 -7.09 17.95
C TRP A 98 -3.85 -6.93 19.03
N ILE A 99 -2.84 -7.78 18.99
CA ILE A 99 -1.72 -7.75 19.94
C ILE A 99 -0.63 -6.82 19.41
N LYS A 100 -0.21 -5.87 20.23
CA LYS A 100 0.88 -4.94 19.93
C LYS A 100 1.79 -4.80 21.14
N GLU A 101 3.09 -5.01 20.97
CA GLU A 101 4.09 -4.77 22.01
C GLU A 101 4.77 -3.41 21.82
N ASP A 102 5.33 -2.89 22.92
CA ASP A 102 6.10 -1.66 22.88
C ASP A 102 7.34 -1.85 22.00
N LYS A 103 7.51 -0.95 21.03
CA LYS A 103 8.59 -0.92 20.02
C LYS A 103 8.46 -1.91 18.85
N ASP A 104 7.37 -2.68 18.76
CA ASP A 104 7.14 -3.49 17.55
C ASP A 104 7.14 -2.61 16.30
N SER A 105 7.85 -3.06 15.26
CA SER A 105 7.63 -2.50 13.92
C SER A 105 6.23 -2.91 13.44
N PRO A 106 5.63 -2.16 12.50
CA PRO A 106 4.32 -2.54 11.97
C PRO A 106 4.26 -3.98 11.42
N PHE A 107 5.36 -4.50 10.89
CA PHE A 107 5.41 -5.86 10.36
C PHE A 107 5.65 -6.92 11.43
N GLU A 108 6.35 -6.61 12.51
CA GLU A 108 6.40 -7.51 13.67
C GLU A 108 5.02 -7.66 14.29
N GLU A 109 4.24 -6.57 14.38
CA GLU A 109 2.82 -6.67 14.78
C GLU A 109 2.03 -7.58 13.83
N ILE A 110 2.21 -7.43 12.51
CA ILE A 110 1.51 -8.28 11.52
C ILE A 110 1.90 -9.74 11.66
N ARG A 111 3.20 -10.05 11.75
CA ARG A 111 3.71 -11.43 11.90
C ARG A 111 3.18 -12.09 13.16
N ARG A 112 3.04 -11.34 14.25
CA ARG A 112 2.48 -11.79 15.53
C ARG A 112 0.99 -12.14 15.41
N ASN A 113 0.20 -11.28 14.75
CA ASN A 113 -1.26 -11.45 14.68
C ASN A 113 -1.71 -12.42 13.58
N LEU A 114 -1.03 -12.45 12.43
CA LEU A 114 -1.41 -13.29 11.29
C LEU A 114 -0.67 -14.64 11.25
N LEU A 115 0.28 -14.85 12.15
CA LEU A 115 1.23 -15.97 12.20
C LEU A 115 2.21 -15.97 11.01
N ARG A 116 3.50 -15.83 11.30
CA ARG A 116 4.58 -15.78 10.30
C ARG A 116 4.51 -16.90 9.25
N ASP A 117 4.23 -18.13 9.67
CA ASP A 117 4.17 -19.28 8.76
C ASP A 117 3.01 -19.20 7.77
N LYS A 118 1.89 -18.56 8.14
CA LYS A 118 0.77 -18.34 7.21
C LYS A 118 1.15 -17.32 6.15
N ILE A 119 1.83 -16.24 6.55
CA ILE A 119 2.31 -15.20 5.62
C ILE A 119 3.31 -15.81 4.62
N ARG A 120 4.31 -16.55 5.10
CA ARG A 120 5.30 -17.23 4.25
C ARG A 120 4.67 -18.21 3.26
N LYS A 121 3.67 -18.98 3.70
CA LYS A 121 2.96 -19.92 2.82
C LYS A 121 2.07 -19.21 1.79
N ALA A 122 1.67 -17.97 2.05
CA ALA A 122 0.78 -17.22 1.18
C ALA A 122 1.52 -16.51 0.03
N HIS A 123 2.84 -16.30 0.14
CA HIS A 123 3.65 -15.66 -0.90
C HIS A 123 5.14 -16.03 -0.78
N ASP A 124 5.72 -16.48 -1.90
CA ASP A 124 7.06 -17.09 -1.96
C ASP A 124 8.19 -16.21 -1.41
N VAL A 125 8.12 -14.90 -1.64
CA VAL A 125 9.12 -13.90 -1.18
C VAL A 125 8.55 -12.92 -0.14
N ALA A 126 7.57 -13.35 0.66
CA ALA A 126 6.90 -12.47 1.63
C ALA A 126 7.85 -11.83 2.65
N ASP A 127 8.82 -12.59 3.18
CA ASP A 127 9.74 -12.07 4.19
C ASP A 127 10.67 -11.02 3.58
N GLU A 128 11.17 -11.27 2.37
CA GLU A 128 12.02 -10.35 1.63
C GLU A 128 11.27 -9.08 1.23
N MET A 129 10.00 -9.20 0.83
CA MET A 129 9.11 -8.06 0.59
C MET A 129 8.94 -7.22 1.85
N ILE A 130 8.73 -7.84 3.01
CA ILE A 130 8.60 -7.15 4.30
C ILE A 130 9.87 -6.37 4.63
N ASP A 131 11.05 -6.97 4.43
CA ASP A 131 12.32 -6.29 4.67
C ASP A 131 12.52 -5.08 3.74
N VAL A 132 12.10 -5.19 2.48
CA VAL A 132 12.14 -4.06 1.54
C VAL A 132 11.15 -2.96 1.93
N ILE A 133 9.96 -3.30 2.43
CA ILE A 133 9.03 -2.28 2.96
C ILE A 133 9.63 -1.59 4.19
N GLU A 134 10.29 -2.35 5.07
CA GLU A 134 10.96 -1.82 6.26
C GLU A 134 12.11 -0.88 5.89
N TYR A 135 12.87 -1.20 4.84
CA TYR A 135 13.81 -0.27 4.22
C TYR A 135 13.10 1.04 3.81
N TYR A 136 12.03 0.95 3.02
CA TYR A 136 11.32 2.15 2.57
C TYR A 136 10.66 2.94 3.71
N ARG A 137 10.29 2.30 4.82
CA ARG A 137 9.85 2.96 6.06
C ARG A 137 10.93 3.85 6.64
N LEU A 138 12.14 3.32 6.80
CA LEU A 138 13.25 4.06 7.36
C LEU A 138 13.73 5.16 6.41
N PHE A 139 13.72 4.91 5.10
CA PHE A 139 13.90 5.95 4.10
C PHE A 139 12.86 7.07 4.25
N ARG A 140 11.56 6.74 4.33
CA ARG A 140 10.48 7.72 4.54
C ARG A 140 10.71 8.56 5.79
N ASN A 141 11.18 7.95 6.89
CA ASN A 141 11.51 8.69 8.11
C ASN A 141 12.66 9.69 7.90
N SER A 142 13.66 9.35 7.09
CA SER A 142 14.76 10.27 6.72
C SER A 142 14.28 11.47 5.88
N VAL A 143 13.20 11.30 5.12
CA VAL A 143 12.58 12.37 4.33
C VAL A 143 11.64 13.23 5.18
N ALA A 144 10.73 12.59 5.93
CA ALA A 144 9.68 13.28 6.69
C ALA A 144 10.21 13.95 7.98
N HIS A 145 11.27 13.39 8.58
CA HIS A 145 11.91 13.91 9.79
C HIS A 145 13.42 13.99 9.59
N PRO A 146 13.91 14.98 8.80
CA PRO A 146 15.33 15.06 8.45
C PRO A 146 16.23 15.18 9.68
N SER A 147 17.11 14.20 9.87
CA SER A 147 18.16 14.20 10.87
C SER A 147 19.29 13.25 10.45
N ASP A 148 20.51 13.50 10.91
CA ASP A 148 21.66 12.63 10.62
C ASP A 148 21.41 11.20 11.09
N LYS A 149 20.73 11.03 12.22
CA LYS A 149 20.32 9.72 12.74
C LYS A 149 19.40 8.99 11.76
N ASN A 150 18.34 9.64 11.28
CA ASN A 150 17.40 9.00 10.36
C ASN A 150 18.04 8.70 9.00
N LYS A 151 18.94 9.56 8.52
CA LYS A 151 19.71 9.31 7.30
C LYS A 151 20.60 8.07 7.45
N LYS A 152 21.40 8.00 8.53
CA LYS A 152 22.25 6.84 8.83
C LYS A 152 21.45 5.54 8.98
N ASN A 153 20.28 5.60 9.63
CA ASN A 153 19.41 4.43 9.75
C ASN A 153 18.91 3.92 8.39
N ALA A 154 18.53 4.84 7.48
CA ALA A 154 18.11 4.48 6.13
C ALA A 154 19.25 3.88 5.30
N GLU A 155 20.47 4.41 5.44
CA GLU A 155 21.67 3.87 4.80
C GLU A 155 22.03 2.48 5.36
N GLN A 156 21.98 2.31 6.67
CA GLN A 156 22.30 1.04 7.33
C GLN A 156 21.32 -0.07 6.92
N VAL A 157 20.01 0.18 7.00
CA VAL A 157 19.02 -0.85 6.61
C VAL A 157 19.10 -1.19 5.12
N PHE A 158 19.51 -0.23 4.27
CA PHE A 158 19.73 -0.51 2.85
C PHE A 158 20.86 -1.53 2.65
N ILE A 159 21.93 -1.41 3.42
CA ILE A 159 23.04 -2.36 3.45
C ILE A 159 22.55 -3.71 4.00
N ASP A 160 21.91 -3.71 5.16
CA ASP A 160 21.49 -4.93 5.86
C ASP A 160 20.46 -5.76 5.07
N SER A 161 19.66 -5.11 4.22
CA SER A 161 18.61 -5.74 3.40
C SER A 161 19.07 -6.18 2.02
N GLU A 162 20.38 -6.25 1.73
CA GLU A 162 20.91 -6.56 0.39
C GLU A 162 20.31 -7.82 -0.24
N LEU A 163 20.32 -8.95 0.49
CA LEU A 163 19.77 -10.22 0.00
C LEU A 163 18.26 -10.13 -0.26
N SER A 164 17.50 -9.52 0.64
CA SER A 164 16.06 -9.33 0.48
C SER A 164 15.74 -8.43 -0.73
N ARG A 165 16.52 -7.35 -0.92
CA ARG A 165 16.40 -6.47 -2.09
C ARG A 165 16.71 -7.22 -3.39
N GLU A 166 17.74 -8.08 -3.42
CA GLU A 166 18.08 -8.90 -4.59
C GLU A 166 16.97 -9.92 -4.92
N SER A 167 16.45 -10.63 -3.92
CA SER A 167 15.33 -11.55 -4.10
C SER A 167 14.09 -10.85 -4.68
N VAL A 168 13.74 -9.67 -4.16
CA VAL A 168 12.62 -8.87 -4.67
C VAL A 168 12.87 -8.37 -6.09
N ARG A 169 14.10 -7.95 -6.42
CA ARG A 169 14.50 -7.57 -7.79
C ARG A 169 14.30 -8.72 -8.76
N ASN A 170 14.77 -9.91 -8.40
CA ASN A 170 14.67 -11.11 -9.21
C ASN A 170 13.20 -11.52 -9.40
N TYR A 171 12.42 -11.53 -8.31
CA TYR A 171 10.99 -11.85 -8.34
C TYR A 171 10.21 -10.95 -9.31
N TYR A 172 10.45 -9.64 -9.26
CA TYR A 172 9.76 -8.68 -10.13
C TYR A 172 10.42 -8.45 -11.50
N CYS A 173 11.61 -9.03 -11.72
CA CYS A 173 12.45 -8.75 -12.88
C CYS A 173 12.72 -7.24 -13.07
N ILE A 174 13.02 -6.52 -11.98
CA ILE A 174 13.30 -5.08 -11.99
C ILE A 174 14.76 -4.86 -11.59
N GLN A 175 15.54 -4.22 -12.47
CA GLN A 175 16.93 -3.86 -12.19
C GLN A 175 17.09 -2.44 -11.64
N SER A 176 16.10 -1.57 -11.88
CA SER A 176 16.15 -0.15 -11.56
C SER A 176 15.66 0.24 -10.17
N ALA A 177 15.32 -0.71 -9.30
CA ALA A 177 14.90 -0.51 -7.91
C ALA A 177 14.98 -1.85 -7.16
N PRO A 178 15.12 -1.91 -5.81
CA PRO A 178 15.24 -0.78 -4.88
C PRO A 178 16.58 -0.05 -4.99
N ASN A 179 16.59 1.27 -5.01
CA ASN A 179 17.80 2.11 -5.06
C ASN A 179 18.28 2.51 -3.67
N SER A 180 19.49 3.07 -3.59
CA SER A 180 20.02 3.65 -2.35
C SER A 180 19.17 4.83 -1.88
N PRO A 181 19.22 5.24 -0.59
CA PRO A 181 18.49 6.42 -0.11
C PRO A 181 18.77 7.71 -0.88
N ASN A 182 19.97 7.84 -1.47
CA ASN A 182 20.35 9.02 -2.23
C ASN A 182 19.85 9.00 -3.67
N ASP A 183 19.49 7.82 -4.19
CA ASP A 183 19.18 7.57 -5.60
C ASP A 183 17.72 7.14 -5.84
N ILE A 184 16.87 7.25 -4.81
CA ILE A 184 15.43 6.97 -4.92
C ILE A 184 14.81 7.75 -6.07
N ASN A 185 14.12 7.02 -6.94
CA ASN A 185 13.47 7.54 -8.14
C ASN A 185 12.08 6.93 -8.33
N PHE A 186 11.47 7.16 -9.50
CA PHE A 186 10.12 6.68 -9.79
C PHE A 186 10.01 5.15 -9.84
N HIS A 187 11.07 4.42 -10.17
CA HIS A 187 11.05 2.96 -10.14
C HIS A 187 10.88 2.41 -8.72
N ASP A 188 11.40 3.09 -7.69
CA ASP A 188 11.13 2.74 -6.29
C ASP A 188 9.67 2.96 -5.92
N VAL A 189 9.07 4.07 -6.37
CA VAL A 189 7.64 4.37 -6.17
C VAL A 189 6.77 3.25 -6.74
N LYS A 190 7.09 2.82 -7.97
CA LYS A 190 6.40 1.71 -8.65
C LYS A 190 6.61 0.39 -7.91
N LEU A 191 7.85 0.07 -7.56
CA LEU A 191 8.19 -1.18 -6.87
C LEU A 191 7.50 -1.25 -5.50
N PHE A 192 7.60 -0.20 -4.70
CA PHE A 192 6.99 -0.16 -3.37
C PHE A 192 5.47 -0.35 -3.44
N SER A 193 4.81 0.36 -4.36
CA SER A 193 3.37 0.20 -4.60
C SER A 193 3.02 -1.24 -4.99
N ARG A 194 3.82 -1.86 -5.87
CA ARG A 194 3.59 -3.22 -6.33
C ARG A 194 3.75 -4.25 -5.22
N ILE A 195 4.80 -4.13 -4.40
CA ILE A 195 5.00 -4.99 -3.23
C ILE A 195 3.77 -4.97 -2.33
N LEU A 196 3.23 -3.78 -2.02
CA LEU A 196 2.04 -3.67 -1.18
C LEU A 196 0.80 -4.27 -1.86
N LEU A 197 0.63 -4.06 -3.17
CA LEU A 197 -0.51 -4.61 -3.91
C LEU A 197 -0.48 -6.13 -4.05
N ASP A 198 0.70 -6.76 -3.97
CA ASP A 198 0.82 -8.22 -4.02
C ASP A 198 0.76 -8.86 -2.62
N LEU A 199 1.35 -8.20 -1.61
CA LEU A 199 1.42 -8.75 -0.25
C LEU A 199 0.11 -8.57 0.53
N LEU A 200 -0.53 -7.41 0.47
CA LEU A 200 -1.71 -7.12 1.29
C LEU A 200 -2.95 -7.98 0.98
N PRO A 201 -3.25 -8.38 -0.28
CA PRO A 201 -4.29 -9.38 -0.53
C PRO A 201 -4.05 -10.70 0.20
N LYS A 202 -2.79 -11.07 0.47
CA LYS A 202 -2.49 -12.28 1.22
C LYS A 202 -2.87 -12.15 2.68
N PHE A 203 -2.87 -10.94 3.23
CA PHE A 203 -3.40 -10.70 4.56
C PHE A 203 -4.92 -10.86 4.56
N ASP A 204 -5.62 -10.37 3.53
CA ASP A 204 -7.07 -10.59 3.36
C ASP A 204 -7.40 -12.09 3.30
N GLU A 205 -6.65 -12.87 2.50
CA GLU A 205 -6.83 -14.33 2.40
C GLU A 205 -6.65 -15.02 3.76
N ILE A 206 -5.71 -14.57 4.59
CA ILE A 206 -5.44 -15.15 5.92
C ILE A 206 -6.55 -14.82 6.92
N VAL A 207 -7.19 -13.64 6.79
CA VAL A 207 -8.21 -13.15 7.73
C VAL A 207 -9.65 -13.37 7.26
N ASP A 208 -9.86 -13.99 6.10
CA ASP A 208 -11.17 -14.48 5.67
C ASP A 208 -11.75 -15.36 6.78
N PRO A 209 -12.84 -14.93 7.44
CA PRO A 209 -13.31 -15.61 8.65
C PRO A 209 -14.17 -16.84 8.32
N GLY A 210 -14.41 -17.12 7.03
CA GLY A 210 -15.29 -18.17 6.57
C GLY A 210 -16.77 -17.78 6.59
N ASP A 211 -17.56 -18.60 5.89
CA ASP A 211 -18.94 -18.31 5.53
C ASP A 211 -19.88 -18.19 6.74
N ASP A 212 -19.73 -19.09 7.72
CA ASP A 212 -20.52 -19.07 8.97
C ASP A 212 -20.33 -17.78 9.75
N ARG A 213 -19.09 -17.29 9.81
CA ARG A 213 -18.79 -16.05 10.52
C ARG A 213 -19.32 -14.84 9.75
N LEU A 214 -19.22 -14.84 8.42
CA LEU A 214 -19.78 -13.78 7.59
C LEU A 214 -21.31 -13.66 7.75
N LEU A 215 -22.02 -14.78 7.96
CA LEU A 215 -23.45 -14.78 8.29
C LEU A 215 -23.75 -14.09 9.61
N GLN A 216 -22.95 -14.36 10.65
CA GLN A 216 -23.12 -13.76 11.97
C GLN A 216 -22.87 -12.24 11.95
N LEU A 217 -22.06 -11.76 11.01
CA LEU A 217 -21.75 -10.35 10.83
C LEU A 217 -22.84 -9.58 10.04
N LEU A 218 -23.87 -10.25 9.55
CA LEU A 218 -25.00 -9.59 8.91
C LEU A 218 -25.77 -8.74 9.95
N PRO A 219 -26.14 -7.49 9.61
CA PRO A 219 -26.92 -6.68 10.52
C PRO A 219 -28.34 -7.25 10.66
N SER A 220 -28.67 -7.67 11.88
CA SER A 220 -29.93 -8.37 12.20
C SER A 220 -31.18 -7.52 11.99
N ASN A 221 -31.09 -6.20 12.20
CA ASN A 221 -32.26 -5.30 12.23
C ASN A 221 -32.39 -4.35 11.03
N SER A 222 -31.41 -4.32 10.11
CA SER A 222 -31.36 -3.28 9.06
C SER A 222 -32.42 -3.41 7.96
N TRP A 223 -33.10 -4.56 7.86
CA TRP A 223 -33.96 -4.89 6.71
C TRP A 223 -35.32 -5.49 7.07
N LEU A 224 -35.76 -5.36 8.32
CA LEU A 224 -36.98 -6.01 8.82
C LEU A 224 -38.23 -5.69 7.99
N LEU A 225 -38.34 -4.47 7.47
CA LEU A 225 -39.47 -3.97 6.69
C LEU A 225 -39.47 -4.38 5.21
N LEU A 226 -38.39 -5.00 4.72
CA LEU A 226 -38.30 -5.45 3.34
C LEU A 226 -39.02 -6.80 3.15
N ASN A 227 -39.53 -7.06 1.94
CA ASN A 227 -40.00 -8.40 1.57
C ASN A 227 -38.81 -9.38 1.46
N ASP A 228 -39.07 -10.70 1.43
CA ASP A 228 -38.01 -11.71 1.53
C ASP A 228 -37.00 -11.66 0.39
N GLU A 229 -37.45 -11.39 -0.84
CA GLU A 229 -36.57 -11.23 -1.99
C GLU A 229 -35.64 -10.02 -1.84
N ARG A 230 -36.19 -8.87 -1.42
CA ARG A 230 -35.40 -7.65 -1.18
C ARG A 230 -34.47 -7.81 0.02
N LYS A 231 -34.88 -8.53 1.07
CA LYS A 231 -34.01 -8.90 2.21
C LYS A 231 -32.82 -9.74 1.74
N LYS A 232 -33.08 -10.78 0.94
CA LYS A 232 -32.04 -11.64 0.37
C LYS A 232 -31.05 -10.83 -0.47
N ASN A 233 -31.56 -10.00 -1.38
CA ASN A 233 -30.73 -9.15 -2.22
C ASN A 233 -29.90 -8.12 -1.40
N ALA A 234 -30.48 -7.55 -0.35
CA ALA A 234 -29.77 -6.62 0.54
C ALA A 234 -28.63 -7.30 1.31
N ARG A 235 -28.85 -8.53 1.81
CA ARG A 235 -27.81 -9.32 2.49
C ARG A 235 -26.67 -9.70 1.54
N ILE A 236 -26.99 -10.15 0.32
CA ILE A 236 -25.99 -10.41 -0.72
C ILE A 236 -25.19 -9.14 -1.02
N GLY A 237 -25.89 -8.02 -1.23
CA GLY A 237 -25.25 -6.73 -1.49
C GLY A 237 -24.34 -6.27 -0.34
N PHE A 238 -24.73 -6.51 0.91
CA PHE A 238 -23.89 -6.23 2.07
C PHE A 238 -22.61 -7.05 2.06
N LEU A 239 -22.68 -8.36 1.83
CA LEU A 239 -21.48 -9.22 1.80
C LEU A 239 -20.53 -8.82 0.66
N VAL A 240 -21.07 -8.54 -0.53
CA VAL A 240 -20.29 -8.08 -1.69
C VAL A 240 -19.61 -6.74 -1.40
N ASN A 241 -20.35 -5.75 -0.89
CA ASN A 241 -19.82 -4.39 -0.72
C ASN A 241 -18.88 -4.27 0.49
N THR A 242 -19.20 -4.94 1.60
CA THR A 242 -18.43 -4.87 2.84
C THR A 242 -17.20 -5.77 2.80
N TYR A 243 -17.33 -7.00 2.32
CA TYR A 243 -16.28 -8.02 2.35
C TYR A 243 -15.74 -8.41 0.97
N GLY A 244 -16.11 -7.67 -0.07
CA GLY A 244 -15.55 -7.84 -1.41
C GLY A 244 -15.88 -9.16 -2.10
N LEU A 245 -16.79 -9.96 -1.54
CA LEU A 245 -17.11 -11.28 -2.07
C LEU A 245 -17.65 -11.18 -3.49
N ASP A 246 -17.39 -12.20 -4.29
CA ASP A 246 -18.16 -12.38 -5.51
C ASP A 246 -19.63 -12.70 -5.20
N ARG A 247 -20.50 -12.38 -6.16
CA ARG A 247 -21.94 -12.53 -5.97
C ARG A 247 -22.37 -13.99 -5.81
N ASN A 248 -21.63 -14.95 -6.36
CA ASN A 248 -21.97 -16.37 -6.27
C ASN A 248 -21.73 -16.87 -4.85
N ARG A 249 -20.52 -16.68 -4.30
CA ARG A 249 -20.22 -17.01 -2.89
C ARG A 249 -21.17 -16.30 -1.94
N ALA A 250 -21.42 -15.00 -2.13
CA ALA A 250 -22.38 -14.27 -1.31
C ALA A 250 -23.80 -14.87 -1.40
N SER A 251 -24.22 -15.33 -2.58
CA SER A 251 -25.53 -15.97 -2.77
C SER A 251 -25.61 -17.35 -2.12
N GLU A 252 -24.52 -18.13 -2.15
CA GLU A 252 -24.40 -19.43 -1.48
C GLU A 252 -24.49 -19.29 0.03
N ILE A 253 -23.74 -18.33 0.60
CA ILE A 253 -23.77 -17.99 2.02
C ILE A 253 -25.19 -17.61 2.45
N ILE A 254 -25.89 -16.76 1.71
CA ILE A 254 -27.28 -16.38 2.07
C ILE A 254 -28.27 -17.53 1.79
N GLY A 255 -27.98 -18.39 0.82
CA GLY A 255 -28.78 -19.56 0.50
C GLY A 255 -28.82 -20.59 1.62
N SER A 256 -27.76 -20.71 2.42
CA SER A 256 -27.70 -21.63 3.57
C SER A 256 -28.55 -21.17 4.78
N LEU A 257 -29.10 -19.95 4.76
CA LEU A 257 -30.06 -19.48 5.76
C LEU A 257 -31.49 -19.98 5.52
N ALA A 258 -31.79 -20.54 4.34
CA ALA A 258 -33.11 -21.03 3.96
C ALA A 258 -33.27 -22.52 4.32
#